data_AF-A0A1N6MUE2-F1
#
_entry.id   AF-A0A1N6MUE2-F1
#
_cell.length_a   1.000
_cell.length_b   1.000
_cell.length_c   1.000
_cell.angle_alpha   90.00
_cell.angle_beta   90.00
_cell.angle_gamma   90.00
#
_symmetry.space_group_name_H-M   'P 1'
#
loop_
_entity.id
_entity.type
_entity.pdbx_description
1 polymer ?
#
loop_
_entity_poly.entity_id
_entity_poly.type
_entity_poly.pdbx_seq_one_letter_code
_entity_poly.pdbx_strand_id
1 'polypeptide(L)'
;MWGNLYPRAGFVTQTDDDKAAAVVAQRVADIITRTGQPHVYQPLTGQRADGYWPPGPVQENTGTKNHQWQRLSPTLSQTCAVFPDGEHTAAINGNQAYALWQPYSCCQRRGQRFLGSTDI
;
A
#
# COMPACT_ATOMS: atom_id res chain seq x y z
N MET A 1 -8.33 -7.40 -8.66
CA MET A 1 -8.81 -6.12 -8.11
C MET A 1 -10.34 -6.06 -8.14
N TRP A 2 -11.00 -5.41 -7.18
CA TRP A 2 -12.48 -5.36 -7.06
C TRP A 2 -13.19 -4.17 -7.69
N GLY A 3 -12.45 -3.26 -8.31
CA GLY A 3 -13.03 -2.09 -8.96
C GLY A 3 -11.98 -1.24 -9.65
N ASN A 4 -12.40 -0.14 -10.24
CA ASN A 4 -11.52 0.77 -10.96
C ASN A 4 -10.70 1.63 -9.99
N LEU A 5 -9.39 1.74 -10.21
CA LEU A 5 -8.52 2.70 -9.52
C LEU A 5 -8.76 4.13 -9.97
N TYR A 6 -9.04 4.30 -11.26
CA TYR A 6 -9.16 5.60 -11.90
C TYR A 6 -10.62 5.89 -12.27
N PRO A 7 -11.04 7.16 -12.17
CA PRO A 7 -10.34 8.25 -11.49
C PRO A 7 -10.24 7.98 -9.97
N ARG A 8 -9.15 8.44 -9.34
CA ARG A 8 -8.94 8.36 -7.88
C ARG A 8 -9.79 9.43 -7.15
N ALA A 9 -11.09 9.38 -7.41
CA ALA A 9 -12.09 10.23 -6.78
C ALA A 9 -12.49 9.65 -5.42
N GLY A 10 -13.02 10.51 -4.53
CA GLY A 10 -13.48 10.11 -3.19
C GLY A 10 -14.72 9.23 -3.16
N PHE A 11 -15.28 8.88 -4.32
CA PHE A 11 -16.50 8.09 -4.44
C PHE A 11 -16.27 6.87 -5.35
N VAL A 12 -16.96 5.78 -5.02
CA VAL A 12 -16.98 4.56 -5.84
C VAL A 12 -18.43 4.07 -5.90
N THR A 13 -18.87 3.67 -7.10
CA THR A 13 -20.18 3.02 -7.28
C THR A 13 -19.93 1.51 -7.27
N GLN A 14 -20.41 0.84 -6.22
CA GLN A 14 -20.28 -0.60 -6.02
C GLN A 14 -21.50 -1.08 -5.24
N THR A 15 -22.01 -2.27 -5.55
CA THR A 15 -23.20 -2.83 -4.87
C THR A 15 -22.88 -3.42 -3.50
N ASP A 16 -21.60 -3.68 -3.26
CA ASP A 16 -21.06 -4.29 -2.06
C ASP A 16 -20.16 -3.28 -1.32
N ASP A 17 -20.59 -2.87 -0.14
CA ASP A 17 -19.93 -1.84 0.66
C ASP A 17 -18.53 -2.25 1.13
N ASP A 18 -18.27 -3.56 1.33
CA ASP A 18 -16.92 -4.02 1.67
C ASP A 18 -15.96 -3.84 0.49
N LYS A 19 -16.41 -4.23 -0.70
CA LYS A 19 -15.63 -4.03 -1.94
C LYS A 19 -15.44 -2.54 -2.23
N ALA A 20 -16.45 -1.72 -1.97
CA ALA A 20 -16.37 -0.27 -2.09
C ALA A 20 -15.26 0.29 -1.17
N ALA A 21 -15.29 -0.05 0.11
CA ALA A 21 -14.33 0.41 1.10
C ALA A 21 -12.90 -0.05 0.77
N ALA A 22 -12.72 -1.31 0.34
CA ALA A 22 -11.42 -1.82 -0.08
C ALA A 22 -10.85 -1.06 -1.29
N VAL A 23 -11.68 -0.70 -2.28
CA VAL A 23 -11.26 0.11 -3.44
C VAL A 23 -10.87 1.52 -3.00
N VAL A 24 -11.61 2.14 -2.10
CA VAL A 24 -11.28 3.46 -1.54
C VAL A 24 -9.96 3.40 -0.77
N ALA A 25 -9.76 2.40 0.08
CA ALA A 25 -8.50 2.18 0.79
C ALA A 25 -7.32 2.04 -0.18
N GLN A 26 -7.49 1.26 -1.25
CA GLN A 26 -6.47 1.12 -2.29
C GLN A 26 -6.14 2.46 -2.97
N ARG A 27 -7.16 3.25 -3.35
CA ARG A 27 -6.96 4.57 -3.97
C ARG A 27 -6.22 5.53 -3.03
N VAL A 28 -6.54 5.50 -1.74
CA VAL A 28 -5.84 6.30 -0.72
C VAL A 28 -4.37 5.90 -0.63
N ALA A 29 -4.06 4.60 -0.59
CA ALA A 29 -2.69 4.11 -0.59
C ALA A 29 -1.92 4.58 -1.85
N ASP A 30 -2.57 4.54 -2.99
CA ASP A 30 -2.03 5.01 -4.27
C ASP A 30 -1.75 6.53 -4.28
N ILE A 31 -2.56 7.32 -3.57
CA ILE A 31 -2.36 8.77 -3.43
C ILE A 31 -1.18 9.05 -2.49
N ILE A 32 -1.22 8.50 -1.27
CA ILE A 32 -0.27 8.86 -0.22
C ILE A 32 1.14 8.31 -0.46
N THR A 33 1.28 7.20 -1.21
CA THR A 33 2.60 6.60 -1.49
C THR A 33 3.26 7.15 -2.76
N ARG A 34 2.67 8.18 -3.40
CA ARG A 34 3.20 8.83 -4.60
C ARG A 34 3.32 10.33 -4.38
N THR A 35 4.22 10.97 -5.12
CA THR A 35 4.29 12.43 -5.23
C THR A 35 3.57 12.92 -6.49
N GLY A 36 3.18 14.20 -6.51
CA GLY A 36 2.58 14.84 -7.69
C GLY A 36 1.18 14.34 -8.07
N GLN A 37 0.42 13.77 -7.11
CA GLN A 37 -0.97 13.42 -7.36
C GLN A 37 -1.84 14.70 -7.41
N PRO A 38 -2.86 14.79 -8.27
CA PRO A 38 -3.74 15.95 -8.39
C PRO A 38 -4.73 16.07 -7.22
N HIS A 39 -4.21 16.09 -6.00
CA HIS A 39 -4.93 16.09 -4.73
C HIS A 39 -4.23 17.01 -3.72
N VAL A 40 -4.95 17.44 -2.68
CA VAL A 40 -4.35 18.09 -1.50
C VAL A 40 -4.09 17.01 -0.46
N TYR A 41 -2.81 16.69 -0.21
CA TYR A 41 -2.41 15.59 0.66
C TYR A 41 -0.97 15.76 1.14
N GLN A 42 -0.60 15.01 2.18
CA GLN A 42 0.78 14.81 2.59
C GLN A 42 1.28 13.46 2.04
N PRO A 43 2.31 13.44 1.18
CA PRO A 43 2.93 12.18 0.76
C PRO A 43 3.58 11.48 1.96
N LEU A 44 3.31 10.18 2.11
CA LEU A 44 3.94 9.26 3.05
C LEU A 44 5.05 8.47 2.35
N THR A 45 5.98 9.21 1.73
CA THR A 45 7.15 8.64 1.05
C THR A 45 8.39 8.84 1.92
N GLY A 46 9.10 7.77 2.23
CA GLY A 46 10.39 7.88 2.92
C GLY A 46 11.50 8.41 2.00
N GLN A 47 12.47 9.11 2.58
CA GLN A 47 13.70 9.48 1.88
C GLN A 47 14.70 8.34 1.96
N ARG A 48 15.12 7.81 0.82
CA ARG A 48 16.10 6.74 0.75
C ARG A 48 17.46 7.23 1.27
N ALA A 49 18.10 6.44 2.12
CA ALA A 49 19.46 6.64 2.58
C ALA A 49 20.21 5.30 2.64
N ASP A 50 21.54 5.31 2.69
CA ASP A 50 22.30 4.08 2.90
C ASP A 50 21.92 3.47 4.26
N GLY A 51 21.47 2.21 4.24
CA GLY A 51 20.93 1.52 5.41
C GLY A 51 19.40 1.62 5.56
N TYR A 52 18.74 2.54 4.84
CA TYR A 52 17.29 2.76 4.89
C TYR A 52 16.69 2.83 3.48
N TRP A 53 16.02 1.74 3.07
CA TRP A 53 15.29 1.67 1.81
C TRP A 53 13.79 1.62 2.10
N PRO A 54 13.12 2.79 2.11
CA PRO A 54 11.68 2.84 2.27
C PRO A 54 11.00 2.09 1.12
N PRO A 55 9.77 1.59 1.33
CA PRO A 55 9.04 0.92 0.28
C PRO A 55 8.79 1.87 -0.90
N GLY A 56 8.75 1.31 -2.10
CA GLY A 56 8.29 2.05 -3.27
C GLY A 56 6.79 2.37 -3.19
N PRO A 57 6.27 3.15 -4.15
CA PRO A 57 4.84 3.41 -4.26
C PRO A 57 4.03 2.12 -4.31
N VAL A 58 2.80 2.18 -3.81
CA VAL A 58 1.87 1.06 -3.92
C VAL A 58 1.62 0.75 -5.39
N GLN A 59 1.70 -0.53 -5.73
CA GLN A 59 1.47 -1.07 -7.06
C GLN A 59 0.58 -2.30 -6.97
N GLU A 60 -0.51 -2.29 -7.73
CA GLU A 60 -1.47 -3.36 -7.77
C GLU A 60 -0.97 -4.55 -8.60
N ASN A 61 -1.57 -5.72 -8.37
CA ASN A 61 -1.28 -6.95 -9.10
C ASN A 61 0.17 -7.46 -8.96
N THR A 62 0.89 -7.05 -7.90
CA THR A 62 2.24 -7.55 -7.58
C THR A 62 2.23 -8.75 -6.62
N GLY A 63 1.05 -9.28 -6.28
CA GLY A 63 0.88 -10.21 -5.16
C GLY A 63 1.37 -9.57 -3.84
N THR A 64 2.03 -10.36 -2.99
CA THR A 64 2.49 -9.94 -1.65
C THR A 64 3.79 -9.14 -1.65
N LYS A 65 4.38 -8.85 -2.83
CA LYS A 65 5.72 -8.25 -2.93
C LYS A 65 5.77 -6.75 -2.61
N ASN A 66 4.67 -6.02 -2.81
CA ASN A 66 4.65 -4.56 -2.71
C ASN A 66 3.89 -4.08 -1.47
N HIS A 67 2.71 -4.64 -1.21
CA HIS A 67 1.91 -4.30 -0.05
C HIS A 67 0.92 -5.41 0.28
N GLN A 68 0.40 -5.37 1.50
CA GLN A 68 -0.71 -6.19 1.97
C GLN A 68 -1.63 -5.33 2.85
N TRP A 69 -2.85 -5.81 3.04
CA TRP A 69 -3.88 -5.18 3.85
C TRP A 69 -4.25 -6.09 5.02
N GLN A 70 -4.41 -5.49 6.20
CA GLN A 70 -5.01 -6.14 7.35
C GLN A 70 -6.34 -5.46 7.66
N ARG A 71 -7.42 -6.24 7.75
CA ARG A 71 -8.74 -5.76 8.13
C ARG A 71 -8.80 -5.52 9.64
N LEU A 72 -9.26 -4.34 10.05
CA LEU A 72 -9.36 -3.93 11.46
C LEU A 72 -10.83 -3.81 11.92
N SER A 73 -11.71 -3.33 11.03
CA SER A 73 -13.15 -3.13 11.28
C SER A 73 -13.96 -3.58 10.06
N PRO A 74 -15.13 -4.22 10.23
CA PRO A 74 -15.84 -4.47 11.50
C PRO A 74 -15.35 -5.70 12.27
N THR A 75 -14.60 -6.58 11.62
CA THR A 75 -14.01 -7.77 12.25
C THR A 75 -12.49 -7.73 12.05
N LEU A 76 -11.76 -7.84 13.16
CA LEU A 76 -10.31 -7.84 13.14
C LEU A 76 -9.78 -9.14 12.50
N SER A 77 -8.96 -9.01 11.45
CA SER A 77 -8.18 -10.11 10.91
C SER A 77 -6.82 -10.20 11.61
N GLN A 78 -6.42 -11.42 11.95
CA GLN A 78 -5.07 -11.72 12.48
C GLN A 78 -4.05 -11.97 11.36
N THR A 79 -4.48 -11.94 10.10
CA THR A 79 -3.63 -12.15 8.92
C THR A 79 -3.73 -10.97 7.97
N CYS A 80 -2.69 -10.82 7.14
CA CYS A 80 -2.66 -9.88 6.04
C CYS A 80 -3.07 -10.59 4.74
N ALA A 81 -3.68 -9.85 3.82
CA ALA A 81 -4.07 -10.34 2.51
C ALA A 81 -3.87 -9.28 1.43
N VAL A 82 -3.96 -9.68 0.16
CA VAL A 82 -3.98 -8.76 -0.98
C VAL A 82 -5.38 -8.79 -1.55
N PHE A 83 -5.98 -7.63 -1.81
CA PHE A 83 -7.29 -7.59 -2.45
C PHE A 83 -7.21 -8.12 -3.89
N PRO A 84 -8.19 -8.90 -4.37
CA PRO A 84 -9.34 -9.50 -3.67
C PRO A 84 -8.98 -10.53 -2.59
N ASP A 85 -9.57 -10.42 -1.40
CA ASP A 85 -9.34 -11.35 -0.28
C ASP A 85 -10.59 -12.11 0.20
N GLY A 86 -11.55 -12.34 -0.70
CA GLY A 86 -12.77 -13.12 -0.42
C GLY A 86 -13.99 -12.28 -0.02
N GLU A 87 -14.99 -12.92 0.59
CA GLU A 87 -16.20 -12.24 1.07
C GLU A 87 -16.04 -11.86 2.55
N HIS A 88 -16.44 -10.63 2.88
CA HIS A 88 -16.36 -10.09 4.23
C HIS A 88 -17.61 -9.29 4.56
N THR A 89 -17.99 -9.28 5.83
CA THR A 89 -19.13 -8.50 6.30
C THR A 89 -18.79 -7.01 6.28
N ALA A 90 -19.61 -6.22 5.57
CA ALA A 90 -19.49 -4.77 5.58
C ALA A 90 -19.81 -4.19 6.98
N ALA A 91 -19.17 -3.07 7.32
CA ALA A 91 -19.49 -2.36 8.56
C ALA A 91 -20.89 -1.73 8.45
N ILE A 92 -21.75 -1.90 9.46
CA ILE A 92 -23.13 -1.39 9.46
C ILE A 92 -23.18 0.13 9.24
N ASN A 93 -22.17 0.85 9.71
CA ASN A 93 -22.03 2.30 9.58
C ASN A 93 -21.16 2.73 8.40
N GLY A 94 -20.71 1.81 7.54
CA GLY A 94 -19.79 2.10 6.44
C GLY A 94 -18.38 2.51 6.86
N ASN A 95 -18.00 2.30 8.13
CA ASN A 95 -16.70 2.66 8.68
C ASN A 95 -15.77 1.44 8.77
N GLN A 96 -15.47 0.82 7.62
CA GLN A 96 -14.42 -0.17 7.52
C GLN A 96 -13.05 0.48 7.76
N ALA A 97 -12.14 -0.27 8.38
CA ALA A 97 -10.79 0.19 8.65
C ALA A 97 -9.79 -0.90 8.24
N TYR A 98 -8.70 -0.46 7.62
CA TYR A 98 -7.63 -1.32 7.11
C TYR A 98 -6.28 -0.75 7.53
N ALA A 99 -5.34 -1.62 7.89
CA ALA A 99 -3.93 -1.27 7.98
C ALA A 99 -3.21 -1.64 6.69
N LEU A 100 -2.41 -0.71 6.17
CA LEU A 100 -1.53 -0.91 5.02
C LEU A 100 -0.16 -1.37 5.49
N TRP A 101 0.28 -2.54 5.01
CA TRP A 101 1.58 -3.10 5.29
C TRP A 101 2.45 -3.06 4.03
N GLN A 102 3.63 -2.44 4.12
CA GLN A 102 4.61 -2.38 3.03
C GLN A 102 5.96 -2.93 3.50
N PRO A 103 6.69 -3.68 2.65
CA PRO A 103 7.97 -4.26 3.01
C PRO A 103 9.07 -3.21 2.93
N TYR A 104 9.70 -2.94 4.07
CA TYR A 104 10.94 -2.18 4.12
C TYR A 104 12.10 -3.11 3.79
N SER A 105 13.00 -2.64 2.94
CA SER A 105 14.29 -3.33 2.77
C SER A 105 15.29 -2.68 3.73
N CYS A 106 15.83 -3.45 4.68
CA CYS A 106 16.88 -3.00 5.58
C CYS A 106 18.08 -3.94 5.50
N CYS A 107 19.15 -3.60 6.23
CA CYS A 107 20.06 -4.60 6.78
C CYS A 107 20.94 -5.36 5.77
N GLN A 108 20.93 -5.01 4.48
CA GLN A 108 22.06 -5.35 3.62
C GLN A 108 23.27 -4.52 4.07
N ARG A 109 24.37 -5.18 4.45
CA ARG A 109 25.69 -4.53 4.62
C ARG A 109 26.09 -3.87 3.30
N ARG A 110 25.80 -2.58 3.14
CA ARG A 110 26.17 -1.78 1.96
C ARG A 110 26.54 -0.35 2.37
N GLY A 111 27.41 0.26 1.57
CA GLY A 111 28.23 1.44 1.90
C GLY A 111 29.68 1.27 1.42
N GLN A 112 30.10 0.03 1.14
CA GLN A 112 31.35 -0.25 0.41
C GLN A 112 31.10 -0.11 -1.09
N ARG A 113 31.41 1.06 -1.64
CA ARG A 113 31.54 1.25 -3.09
C ARG A 113 32.95 0.83 -3.47
N PHE A 114 33.09 -0.22 -4.29
CA PHE A 114 34.39 -0.56 -4.86
C PHE A 114 34.86 0.62 -5.72
N LEU A 115 35.94 1.28 -5.31
CA LEU A 115 36.51 2.43 -6.03
C LEU A 115 37.57 1.99 -7.03
N GLY A 116 38.17 0.82 -6.84
CA GLY A 116 39.21 0.26 -7.69
C GLY A 116 40.12 -0.68 -6.90
N SER A 117 40.90 -1.48 -7.63
CA SER A 117 41.99 -2.31 -7.10
C SER A 117 43.19 -2.10 -8.02
N THR A 118 44.38 -1.99 -7.45
CA THR A 118 45.63 -1.97 -8.20
C THR A 118 46.36 -3.26 -7.96
N ASP A 119 46.66 -3.99 -9.03
CA ASP A 119 47.57 -5.12 -9.00
C ASP A 119 49.01 -4.59 -8.97
N ILE A 120 49.79 -5.00 -7.97
CA ILE A 120 51.26 -4.87 -7.94
C ILE A 120 51.83 -6.25 -8.25
#